data_AF-A0AAU9II81-F1
#
_entry.id   AF-A0AAU9II81-F1
#
_cell.length_a   1.000
_cell.length_b   1.000
_cell.length_c   1.000
_cell.angle_alpha   90.00
_cell.angle_beta   90.00
_cell.angle_gamma   90.00
#
_symmetry.space_group_name_H-M   'P 1'
#
loop_
_entity.id
_entity.type
_entity.pdbx_description
1 polymer ?
#
loop_
_entity_poly.entity_id
_entity_poly.type
_entity_poly.pdbx_seq_one_letter_code
_entity_poly.pdbx_strand_id
1 'polypeptide(L)'
;MKKKPENFLVDNTLAVNKLKNQNAKLKTELRVLKRSLEEAISRQRKIDSEKTKIPQHNGNNTELEKELNNVYWKINDYKKDINEMKMQLIGNLKNPKITDLENRRAFLKKQIEEVEAEFIALQNINVKQEKALDAAAKAQGYPEKNEFLRQELKKLKDEYREKSYKQQVDEKNLKARHELFVDVREKCKALKEIIAKKNAEEDDPIDPEALKYDIPTLERKIKEIEEKTKEDVNALKLKIKDLETHINDSKHTLSLLQVKLKEKDQETRICMLKIRELRRAVSHTKSLNKLGLQNRGFDEVDLPFKSNRLKGISEKSSFRDLRLSQEMQSPVQNEPIEEYPPRYANDVNEKKEEISTKEQSEKENWEQEDRSSDKPHINQMIDMMSSIDVKESSVDEESMDYRQEVDHKISAFSKPNFAIR
;
A
#
# COMPACT_ATOMS: atom_id res chain seq x y z
N MET A 1 14.11 191.49 1.61
CA MET A 1 12.97 192.24 1.04
C MET A 1 12.01 191.26 0.34
N LYS A 2 10.70 191.43 0.64
CA LYS A 2 9.45 190.90 0.06
C LYS A 2 9.46 189.80 -1.05
N LYS A 3 8.74 188.71 -0.69
CA LYS A 3 7.62 188.00 -1.38
C LYS A 3 7.85 187.15 -2.65
N LYS A 4 7.45 185.86 -2.49
CA LYS A 4 6.63 184.97 -3.37
C LYS A 4 7.26 184.43 -4.68
N PRO A 5 6.72 183.35 -5.31
CA PRO A 5 5.75 182.31 -4.88
C PRO A 5 6.15 180.86 -5.33
N GLU A 6 5.22 179.90 -5.21
CA GLU A 6 5.10 178.60 -5.96
C GLU A 6 5.81 177.33 -5.44
N ASN A 7 5.00 176.36 -4.94
CA ASN A 7 4.93 174.98 -5.46
C ASN A 7 3.92 174.08 -4.69
N PHE A 8 2.62 174.43 -4.74
CA PHE A 8 1.55 173.68 -4.04
C PHE A 8 0.84 172.59 -4.90
N LEU A 9 1.35 172.27 -6.10
CA LEU A 9 0.66 171.38 -7.06
C LEU A 9 1.34 170.03 -7.36
N VAL A 10 2.62 169.83 -6.99
CA VAL A 10 3.39 168.62 -7.39
C VAL A 10 3.26 167.46 -6.39
N ASP A 11 2.95 167.73 -5.11
CA ASP A 11 2.83 166.67 -4.09
C ASP A 11 1.49 165.90 -4.13
N ASN A 12 0.41 166.51 -4.63
CA ASN A 12 -0.91 165.87 -4.71
C ASN A 12 -1.01 164.83 -5.84
N THR A 13 -0.28 165.01 -6.95
CA THR A 13 -0.33 164.07 -8.08
C THR A 13 0.43 162.77 -7.80
N LEU A 14 1.52 162.82 -7.03
CA LEU A 14 2.25 161.64 -6.56
C LEU A 14 1.43 160.82 -5.54
N ALA A 15 0.70 161.47 -4.64
CA ALA A 15 -0.20 160.80 -3.69
C ALA A 15 -1.37 160.09 -4.38
N VAL A 16 -1.99 160.74 -5.37
CA VAL A 16 -3.09 160.16 -6.17
C VAL A 16 -2.62 158.94 -6.98
N ASN A 17 -1.41 158.95 -7.54
CA ASN A 17 -0.87 157.80 -8.26
C ASN A 17 -0.53 156.63 -7.33
N LYS A 18 -0.03 156.88 -6.11
CA LYS A 18 0.16 155.83 -5.10
C LYS A 18 -1.17 155.18 -4.69
N LEU A 19 -2.21 155.98 -4.48
CA LEU A 19 -3.56 155.48 -4.17
C LEU A 19 -4.16 154.67 -5.33
N LYS A 20 -3.99 155.11 -6.58
CA LYS A 20 -4.42 154.33 -7.77
C LYS A 20 -3.72 152.99 -7.86
N ASN A 21 -2.42 152.94 -7.60
CA ASN A 21 -1.64 151.69 -7.61
C ASN A 21 -2.02 150.76 -6.46
N GLN A 22 -2.28 151.29 -5.26
CA GLN A 22 -2.81 150.50 -4.14
C GLN A 22 -4.21 149.97 -4.45
N ASN A 23 -5.07 150.76 -5.06
CA ASN A 23 -6.42 150.35 -5.44
C ASN A 23 -6.40 149.29 -6.57
N ALA A 24 -5.44 149.37 -7.50
CA ALA A 24 -5.19 148.33 -8.49
C ALA A 24 -4.73 147.02 -7.85
N LYS A 25 -3.81 147.08 -6.87
CA LYS A 25 -3.36 145.91 -6.10
C LYS A 25 -4.49 145.26 -5.30
N LEU A 26 -5.30 146.07 -4.61
CA LEU A 26 -6.48 145.58 -3.90
C LEU A 26 -7.48 144.92 -4.85
N LYS A 27 -7.72 145.48 -6.04
CA LYS A 27 -8.57 144.85 -7.06
C LYS A 27 -8.01 143.52 -7.57
N THR A 28 -6.69 143.37 -7.67
CA THR A 28 -6.08 142.09 -8.06
C THR A 28 -6.19 141.06 -6.93
N GLU A 29 -5.94 141.45 -5.68
CA GLU A 29 -6.04 140.58 -4.50
C GLU A 29 -7.48 140.08 -4.31
N LEU A 30 -8.47 140.97 -4.46
CA LEU A 30 -9.90 140.62 -4.37
C LEU A 30 -10.30 139.62 -5.47
N ARG A 31 -9.69 139.72 -6.66
CA ARG A 31 -9.91 138.77 -7.76
C ARG A 31 -9.32 137.38 -7.46
N VAL A 32 -8.16 137.33 -6.82
CA VAL A 32 -7.51 136.07 -6.42
C VAL A 32 -8.31 135.38 -5.30
N LEU A 33 -8.74 136.15 -4.28
CA LEU A 33 -9.59 135.65 -3.20
C LEU A 33 -10.92 135.08 -3.71
N LYS A 34 -11.55 135.75 -4.68
CA LYS A 34 -12.80 135.26 -5.27
C LYS A 34 -12.64 133.91 -5.96
N ARG A 35 -11.53 133.71 -6.69
CA ARG A 35 -11.22 132.41 -7.32
C ARG A 35 -10.97 131.32 -6.29
N SER A 36 -10.24 131.63 -5.20
CA SER A 36 -9.96 130.63 -4.16
C SER A 36 -11.24 130.19 -3.42
N LEU A 37 -12.20 131.11 -3.24
CA LEU A 37 -13.50 130.82 -2.65
C LEU A 37 -14.35 129.90 -3.56
N GLU A 38 -14.37 130.19 -4.86
CA GLU A 38 -15.09 129.36 -5.85
C GLU A 38 -14.52 127.93 -5.91
N GLU A 39 -13.20 127.78 -5.84
CA GLU A 39 -12.56 126.45 -5.73
C GLU A 39 -12.94 125.72 -4.44
N ALA A 40 -12.96 126.41 -3.29
CA ALA A 40 -13.35 125.81 -2.02
C ALA A 40 -14.80 125.29 -2.03
N ILE A 41 -15.73 126.07 -2.59
CA ILE A 41 -17.15 125.67 -2.73
C ILE A 41 -17.28 124.44 -3.64
N SER A 42 -16.50 124.39 -4.73
CA SER A 42 -16.54 123.26 -5.65
C SER A 42 -16.07 121.95 -5.01
N ARG A 43 -15.06 122.00 -4.13
CA ARG A 43 -14.57 120.84 -3.37
C ARG A 43 -15.60 120.36 -2.35
N GLN A 44 -16.26 121.28 -1.66
CA GLN A 44 -17.30 120.94 -0.68
C GLN A 44 -18.48 120.19 -1.32
N ARG A 45 -18.94 120.64 -2.50
CA ARG A 45 -20.02 119.96 -3.23
C ARG A 45 -19.68 118.53 -3.66
N LYS A 46 -18.41 118.25 -3.99
CA LYS A 46 -17.97 116.89 -4.31
C LYS A 46 -18.05 115.98 -3.08
N ILE A 47 -17.59 116.46 -1.93
CA ILE A 47 -17.65 115.71 -0.66
C ILE A 47 -19.10 115.42 -0.27
N ASP A 48 -19.99 116.40 -0.41
CA ASP A 48 -21.41 116.22 -0.07
C ASP A 48 -22.10 115.23 -1.03
N SER A 49 -21.69 115.19 -2.31
CA SER A 49 -22.21 114.20 -3.27
C SER A 49 -21.77 112.76 -2.97
N GLU A 50 -20.57 112.55 -2.42
CA GLU A 50 -20.07 111.21 -2.05
C GLU A 50 -20.75 110.65 -0.79
N LYS A 51 -21.14 111.52 0.16
CA LYS A 51 -21.86 111.08 1.37
C LYS A 51 -23.29 110.58 1.12
N THR A 52 -23.89 110.94 -0.02
CA THR A 52 -25.27 110.55 -0.36
C THR A 52 -25.43 109.20 -1.06
N LYS A 53 -24.34 108.44 -1.29
CA LYS A 53 -24.39 107.08 -1.87
C LYS A 53 -23.92 106.03 -0.87
N ILE A 54 -24.78 105.67 0.08
CA ILE A 54 -24.63 104.45 0.90
C ILE A 54 -25.59 103.39 0.34
N PRO A 55 -25.10 102.27 -0.24
CA PRO A 55 -25.95 101.15 -0.63
C PRO A 55 -26.50 100.42 0.61
N GLN A 56 -27.80 100.12 0.64
CA GLN A 56 -28.41 99.29 1.69
C GLN A 56 -27.84 97.87 1.67
N HIS A 57 -27.10 97.49 2.71
CA HIS A 57 -26.44 96.19 2.86
C HIS A 57 -27.24 95.25 3.80
N ASN A 58 -28.54 95.01 3.53
CA ASN A 58 -29.41 94.24 4.44
C ASN A 58 -29.87 92.85 3.93
N GLY A 59 -29.38 92.36 2.78
CA GLY A 59 -29.80 91.06 2.22
C GLY A 59 -28.95 89.84 2.62
N ASN A 60 -27.64 89.99 2.77
CA ASN A 60 -26.72 88.84 2.87
C ASN A 60 -26.49 88.33 4.31
N ASN A 61 -26.81 89.14 5.33
CA ASN A 61 -26.54 88.76 6.72
C ASN A 61 -27.52 87.69 7.24
N THR A 62 -28.76 87.67 6.76
CA THR A 62 -29.78 86.72 7.24
C THR A 62 -29.59 85.29 6.75
N GLU A 63 -28.95 85.09 5.60
CA GLU A 63 -28.63 83.74 5.08
C GLU A 63 -27.42 83.15 5.81
N LEU A 64 -26.36 83.95 6.01
CA LEU A 64 -25.19 83.58 6.80
C LEU A 64 -25.57 83.22 8.25
N GLU A 65 -26.50 83.95 8.88
CA GLU A 65 -27.00 83.61 10.22
C GLU A 65 -27.77 82.28 10.25
N LYS A 66 -28.55 81.97 9.22
CA LYS A 66 -29.25 80.67 9.11
C LYS A 66 -28.27 79.53 8.90
N GLU A 67 -27.25 79.71 8.07
CA GLU A 67 -26.18 78.74 7.87
C GLU A 67 -25.37 78.51 9.16
N LEU A 68 -25.03 79.59 9.87
CA LEU A 68 -24.33 79.51 11.15
C LEU A 68 -25.15 78.74 12.19
N ASN A 69 -26.45 79.01 12.28
CA ASN A 69 -27.36 78.27 13.15
C ASN A 69 -27.43 76.79 12.75
N ASN A 70 -27.53 76.47 11.45
CA ASN A 70 -27.53 75.09 10.97
C ASN A 70 -26.21 74.36 11.31
N VAL A 71 -25.07 75.02 11.18
CA VAL A 71 -23.76 74.47 11.59
C VAL A 71 -23.72 74.26 13.10
N TYR A 72 -24.25 75.18 13.88
CA TYR A 72 -24.32 75.04 15.34
C TYR A 72 -25.18 73.84 15.76
N TRP A 73 -26.33 73.63 15.13
CA TRP A 73 -27.17 72.46 15.35
C TRP A 73 -26.42 71.17 15.00
N LYS A 74 -25.78 71.08 13.83
CA LYS A 74 -24.97 69.93 13.43
C LYS A 74 -23.83 69.65 14.42
N ILE A 75 -23.14 70.69 14.88
CA ILE A 75 -22.09 70.56 15.89
C ILE A 75 -22.64 69.98 17.19
N ASN A 76 -23.83 70.40 17.60
CA ASN A 76 -24.46 69.91 18.82
C ASN A 76 -24.92 68.45 18.69
N ASP A 77 -25.46 68.06 17.53
CA ASP A 77 -25.81 66.67 17.24
C ASP A 77 -24.56 65.79 17.22
N TYR A 78 -23.49 66.20 16.54
CA TYR A 78 -22.22 65.46 16.58
C TYR A 78 -21.64 65.36 18.00
N LYS A 79 -21.80 66.38 18.84
CA LYS A 79 -21.38 66.29 20.25
C LYS A 79 -22.19 65.25 21.02
N LYS A 80 -23.50 65.13 20.76
CA LYS A 80 -24.34 64.08 21.35
C LYS A 80 -23.90 62.70 20.87
N ASP A 81 -23.73 62.51 19.56
CA ASP A 81 -23.29 61.24 18.97
C ASP A 81 -21.93 60.79 19.52
N ILE A 82 -20.98 61.74 19.66
CA ILE A 82 -19.67 61.47 20.27
C ILE A 82 -19.81 60.99 21.72
N ASN A 83 -20.72 61.58 22.49
CA ASN A 83 -20.94 61.18 23.88
C ASN A 83 -21.63 59.81 23.96
N GLU A 84 -22.61 59.53 23.10
CA GLU A 84 -23.26 58.22 23.02
C GLU A 84 -22.26 57.12 22.65
N MET A 85 -21.45 57.33 21.62
CA MET A 85 -20.39 56.40 21.22
C MET A 85 -19.38 56.18 22.36
N LYS A 86 -18.99 57.23 23.08
CA LYS A 86 -18.11 57.09 24.26
C LYS A 86 -18.74 56.22 25.34
N MET A 87 -20.02 56.40 25.64
CA MET A 87 -20.71 55.59 26.65
C MET A 87 -20.86 54.14 26.22
N GLN A 88 -21.16 53.87 24.95
CA GLN A 88 -21.17 52.51 24.40
C GLN A 88 -19.79 51.86 24.49
N LEU A 89 -18.73 52.60 24.18
CA LEU A 89 -17.35 52.09 24.24
C LEU A 89 -16.94 51.76 25.69
N ILE A 90 -17.29 52.63 26.65
CA ILE A 90 -17.06 52.37 28.08
C ILE A 90 -17.86 51.14 28.55
N GLY A 91 -19.12 51.01 28.13
CA GLY A 91 -19.98 49.86 28.45
C GLY A 91 -19.44 48.54 27.87
N ASN A 92 -18.95 48.56 26.63
CA ASN A 92 -18.37 47.40 25.97
C ASN A 92 -17.01 47.00 26.57
N LEU A 93 -16.18 47.98 26.97
CA LEU A 93 -14.89 47.73 27.62
C LEU A 93 -15.06 47.08 29.00
N LYS A 94 -16.15 47.40 29.70
CA LYS A 94 -16.52 46.83 31.00
C LYS A 94 -17.60 45.77 30.87
N ASN A 95 -17.64 45.02 29.77
CA ASN A 95 -18.65 43.99 29.59
C ASN A 95 -18.30 42.77 30.46
N PRO A 96 -19.00 42.52 31.59
CA PRO A 96 -18.68 41.43 32.52
C PRO A 96 -18.77 40.07 31.84
N LYS A 97 -19.61 39.95 30.79
CA LYS A 97 -19.75 38.75 29.99
C LYS A 97 -18.43 38.36 29.29
N ILE A 98 -17.61 39.33 28.88
CA ILE A 98 -16.32 39.04 28.25
C ILE A 98 -15.37 38.44 29.28
N THR A 99 -15.28 39.06 30.46
CA THR A 99 -14.44 38.57 31.56
C THR A 99 -14.87 37.17 32.03
N ASP A 100 -16.17 36.90 32.12
CA ASP A 100 -16.68 35.57 32.47
C ASP A 100 -16.34 34.51 31.41
N LEU A 101 -16.44 34.88 30.13
CA LEU A 101 -16.06 33.99 29.02
C LEU A 101 -14.56 33.72 28.99
N GLU A 102 -13.72 34.72 29.29
CA GLU A 102 -12.27 34.56 29.39
C GLU A 102 -11.89 33.64 30.56
N ASN A 103 -12.52 33.83 31.72
CA ASN A 103 -12.34 32.95 32.88
C ASN A 103 -12.79 31.52 32.58
N ARG A 104 -13.94 31.35 31.91
CA ARG A 104 -14.43 30.03 31.51
C ARG A 104 -13.49 29.36 30.50
N ARG A 105 -12.96 30.12 29.54
CA ARG A 105 -11.97 29.63 28.59
C ARG A 105 -10.70 29.17 29.28
N ALA A 106 -10.18 29.94 30.23
CA ALA A 106 -8.98 29.58 30.99
C ALA A 106 -9.20 28.31 31.83
N PHE A 107 -10.37 28.19 32.47
CA PHE A 107 -10.76 27.00 33.22
C PHE A 107 -10.84 25.75 32.33
N LEU A 108 -11.55 25.84 31.20
CA LEU A 108 -11.68 24.72 30.26
C LEU A 108 -10.33 24.32 29.66
N LYS A 109 -9.45 25.29 29.39
CA LYS A 109 -8.11 25.00 28.90
C LYS A 109 -7.31 24.16 29.90
N LYS A 110 -7.35 24.50 31.19
CA LYS A 110 -6.70 23.70 32.25
C LYS A 110 -7.27 22.29 32.32
N GLN A 111 -8.60 22.14 32.25
CA GLN A 111 -9.23 20.82 32.24
C GLN A 111 -8.79 19.96 31.05
N ILE A 112 -8.63 20.57 29.86
CA ILE A 112 -8.11 19.85 28.68
C ILE A 112 -6.68 19.38 28.94
N GLU A 113 -5.81 20.24 29.45
CA GLU A 113 -4.41 19.91 29.75
C GLU A 113 -4.31 18.77 30.80
N GLU A 114 -5.17 18.78 31.83
CA GLU A 114 -5.25 17.71 32.83
C GLU A 114 -5.69 16.38 32.22
N VAL A 115 -6.74 16.38 31.40
CA VAL A 115 -7.25 15.17 30.73
C VAL A 115 -6.24 14.61 29.74
N GLU A 116 -5.52 15.46 29.01
CA GLU A 116 -4.45 15.03 28.10
C GLU A 116 -3.30 14.36 28.87
N ALA A 117 -2.91 14.90 30.02
CA ALA A 117 -1.90 14.29 30.87
C ALA A 117 -2.34 12.93 31.44
N GLU A 118 -3.59 12.82 31.90
CA GLU A 118 -4.18 11.55 32.35
C GLU A 118 -4.24 10.52 31.23
N PHE A 119 -4.63 10.93 30.02
CA PHE A 119 -4.66 10.06 28.85
C PHE A 119 -3.28 9.48 28.53
N ILE A 120 -2.24 10.32 28.52
CA ILE A 120 -0.85 9.88 28.30
C ILE A 120 -0.41 8.91 29.40
N ALA A 121 -0.76 9.19 30.66
CA ALA A 121 -0.43 8.30 31.78
C ALA A 121 -1.11 6.92 31.63
N LEU A 122 -2.39 6.90 31.28
CA LEU A 122 -3.15 5.67 31.04
C LEU A 122 -2.59 4.88 29.86
N GLN A 123 -2.23 5.56 28.76
CA GLN A 123 -1.60 4.91 27.61
C GLN A 123 -0.30 4.21 28.01
N ASN A 124 0.53 4.86 28.83
CA ASN A 124 1.78 4.26 29.34
C ASN A 124 1.51 3.06 30.27
N ILE A 125 0.46 3.10 31.08
CA ILE A 125 0.05 1.96 31.91
C ILE A 125 -0.40 0.79 31.03
N ASN A 126 -1.19 1.04 30.00
CA ASN A 126 -1.65 0.01 29.08
C ASN A 126 -0.48 -0.70 28.39
N VAL A 127 0.49 0.05 27.87
CA VAL A 127 1.72 -0.53 27.28
C VAL A 127 2.50 -1.38 28.27
N LYS A 128 2.54 -1.01 29.56
CA LYS A 128 3.19 -1.82 30.60
C LYS A 128 2.40 -3.10 30.90
N GLN A 129 1.07 -3.01 30.92
CA GLN A 129 0.20 -4.17 31.14
C GLN A 129 0.28 -5.17 29.98
N GLU A 130 0.27 -4.72 28.73
CA GLU A 130 0.48 -5.60 27.57
C GLU A 130 1.83 -6.32 27.66
N LYS A 131 2.92 -5.61 27.96
CA LYS A 131 4.22 -6.24 28.15
C LYS A 131 4.25 -7.26 29.29
N ALA A 132 3.53 -6.99 30.38
CA ALA A 132 3.42 -7.93 31.50
C ALA A 132 2.61 -9.18 31.12
N LEU A 133 1.54 -9.03 30.33
CA LEU A 133 0.76 -10.14 29.80
C LEU A 133 1.58 -10.99 28.83
N ASP A 134 2.33 -10.37 27.91
CA ASP A 134 3.22 -11.08 27.00
C ASP A 134 4.32 -11.85 27.75
N ALA A 135 4.90 -11.24 28.79
CA ALA A 135 5.88 -11.90 29.64
C ALA A 135 5.27 -13.08 30.40
N ALA A 136 4.05 -12.93 30.93
CA ALA A 136 3.34 -14.01 31.62
C ALA A 136 3.00 -15.16 30.66
N ALA A 137 2.54 -14.85 29.45
CA ALA A 137 2.23 -15.86 28.43
C ALA A 137 3.47 -16.66 28.01
N LYS A 138 4.62 -15.99 27.87
CA LYS A 138 5.91 -16.64 27.62
C LYS A 138 6.39 -17.46 28.82
N ALA A 139 6.26 -16.94 30.03
CA ALA A 139 6.63 -17.68 31.25
C ALA A 139 5.80 -18.95 31.43
N GLN A 140 4.53 -18.93 31.02
CA GLN A 140 3.66 -20.10 31.02
C GLN A 140 3.92 -21.07 29.85
N GLY A 141 4.83 -20.74 28.95
CA GLY A 141 5.23 -21.61 27.84
C GLY A 141 4.11 -21.82 26.80
N TYR A 142 3.08 -20.97 26.79
CA TYR A 142 1.97 -21.09 25.83
C TYR A 142 2.39 -20.99 24.37
N PRO A 143 3.28 -20.06 23.95
CA PRO A 143 3.69 -20.02 22.56
C PRO A 143 4.44 -21.30 22.14
N GLU A 144 5.32 -21.81 23.01
CA GLU A 144 6.10 -23.03 22.75
C GLU A 144 5.19 -24.27 22.71
N LYS A 145 4.22 -24.38 23.64
CA LYS A 145 3.25 -25.49 23.66
C LYS A 145 2.33 -25.46 22.43
N ASN A 146 1.90 -24.28 22.00
CA ASN A 146 1.11 -24.14 20.78
C ASN A 146 1.90 -24.57 19.55
N GLU A 147 3.18 -24.19 19.47
CA GLU A 147 4.04 -24.59 18.35
C GLU A 147 4.30 -26.10 18.35
N PHE A 148 4.55 -26.70 19.51
CA PHE A 148 4.66 -28.14 19.66
C PHE A 148 3.40 -28.86 19.16
N LEU A 149 2.22 -28.45 19.61
CA LEU A 149 0.95 -29.04 19.20
C LEU A 149 0.69 -28.88 17.69
N ARG A 150 1.11 -27.76 17.08
CA ARG A 150 1.02 -27.56 15.62
C ARG A 150 1.91 -28.55 14.86
N GLN A 151 3.13 -28.76 15.33
CA GLN A 151 4.06 -29.72 14.73
C GLN A 151 3.57 -31.16 14.89
N GLU A 152 3.05 -31.51 16.07
CA GLU A 152 2.46 -32.82 16.33
C GLU A 152 1.24 -33.10 15.42
N LEU A 153 0.34 -32.12 15.29
CA LEU A 153 -0.83 -32.21 14.41
C LEU A 153 -0.40 -32.37 12.94
N LYS A 154 0.68 -31.69 12.52
CA LYS A 154 1.24 -31.85 11.17
C LYS A 154 1.78 -33.28 10.95
N LYS A 155 2.54 -33.81 11.90
CA LYS A 155 3.05 -35.20 11.84
C LYS A 155 1.90 -36.21 11.74
N LEU A 156 0.90 -36.09 12.61
CA LEU A 156 -0.28 -36.98 12.60
C LEU A 156 -1.07 -36.89 11.28
N LYS A 157 -1.18 -35.69 10.68
CA LYS A 157 -1.79 -35.52 9.36
C LYS A 157 -1.01 -36.23 8.25
N ASP A 158 0.31 -36.14 8.28
CA ASP A 158 1.17 -36.79 7.28
C ASP A 158 1.13 -38.32 7.45
N GLU A 159 1.18 -38.83 8.69
CA GLU A 159 1.00 -40.26 8.99
C GLU A 159 -0.37 -40.79 8.54
N TYR A 160 -1.44 -40.02 8.76
CA TYR A 160 -2.78 -40.40 8.29
C TYR A 160 -2.85 -40.48 6.76
N ARG A 161 -2.26 -39.51 6.06
CA ARG A 161 -2.19 -39.52 4.59
C ARG A 161 -1.42 -40.73 4.08
N GLU A 162 -0.28 -41.06 4.71
CA GLU A 162 0.51 -42.23 4.33
C GLU A 162 -0.26 -43.53 4.56
N LYS A 163 -0.90 -43.71 5.72
CA LYS A 163 -1.73 -44.89 6.02
C LYS A 163 -2.92 -45.01 5.06
N SER A 164 -3.59 -43.90 4.76
CA SER A 164 -4.71 -43.86 3.81
C SER A 164 -4.25 -44.24 2.40
N TYR A 165 -3.09 -43.76 1.96
CA TYR A 165 -2.51 -44.14 0.66
C TYR A 165 -2.15 -45.63 0.61
N LYS A 166 -1.48 -46.15 1.65
CA LYS A 166 -1.16 -47.59 1.76
C LYS A 166 -2.41 -48.45 1.70
N GLN A 167 -3.45 -48.08 2.45
CA GLN A 167 -4.74 -48.78 2.41
C GLN A 167 -5.34 -48.81 1.00
N GLN A 168 -5.33 -47.69 0.27
CA GLN A 168 -5.86 -47.67 -1.11
C GLN A 168 -5.05 -48.56 -2.07
N VAL A 169 -3.73 -48.62 -1.91
CA VAL A 169 -2.87 -49.50 -2.69
C VAL A 169 -3.15 -50.96 -2.36
N ASP A 170 -3.28 -51.30 -1.07
CA ASP A 170 -3.58 -52.65 -0.62
C ASP A 170 -4.96 -53.11 -1.08
N GLU A 171 -5.97 -52.23 -1.05
CA GLU A 171 -7.31 -52.51 -1.58
C GLU A 171 -7.27 -52.80 -3.08
N LYS A 172 -6.49 -52.05 -3.87
CA LYS A 172 -6.30 -52.33 -5.32
C LYS A 172 -5.62 -53.66 -5.53
N ASN A 173 -4.57 -53.96 -4.78
CA ASN A 173 -3.84 -55.22 -4.86
C ASN A 173 -4.72 -56.41 -4.47
N LEU A 174 -5.56 -56.26 -3.44
CA LEU A 174 -6.48 -57.29 -2.99
C LEU A 174 -7.57 -57.58 -4.05
N LYS A 175 -8.11 -56.53 -4.69
CA LYS A 175 -9.05 -56.67 -5.81
C LYS A 175 -8.43 -57.42 -6.99
N ALA A 176 -7.23 -57.03 -7.42
CA ALA A 176 -6.54 -57.71 -8.51
C ALA A 176 -6.22 -59.18 -8.19
N ARG A 177 -5.82 -59.50 -6.95
CA ARG A 177 -5.63 -60.89 -6.51
C ARG A 177 -6.94 -61.67 -6.51
N HIS A 178 -8.03 -61.04 -6.08
CA HIS A 178 -9.36 -61.67 -6.07
C HIS A 178 -9.82 -62.00 -7.49
N GLU A 179 -9.69 -61.07 -8.44
CA GLU A 179 -9.99 -61.30 -9.86
C GLU A 179 -9.19 -62.48 -10.41
N LEU A 180 -7.89 -62.54 -10.14
CA LEU A 180 -7.05 -63.67 -10.57
C LEU A 180 -7.52 -65.01 -9.97
N PHE A 181 -7.93 -65.03 -8.69
CA PHE A 181 -8.51 -66.23 -8.08
C PHE A 181 -9.84 -66.64 -8.73
N VAL A 182 -10.68 -65.69 -9.11
CA VAL A 182 -11.93 -65.96 -9.84
C VAL A 182 -11.62 -66.57 -11.21
N ASP A 183 -10.72 -65.97 -11.98
CA ASP A 183 -10.32 -66.47 -13.30
C ASP A 183 -9.74 -67.89 -13.22
N VAL A 184 -8.85 -68.16 -12.25
CA VAL A 184 -8.28 -69.50 -12.05
C VAL A 184 -9.38 -70.49 -11.66
N ARG A 185 -10.31 -70.09 -10.78
CA ARG A 185 -11.44 -70.95 -10.39
C ARG A 185 -12.32 -71.29 -11.59
N GLU A 186 -12.58 -70.34 -12.49
CA GLU A 186 -13.33 -70.56 -13.72
C GLU A 186 -12.58 -71.50 -14.68
N LYS A 187 -11.27 -71.30 -14.88
CA LYS A 187 -10.42 -72.22 -15.66
C LYS A 187 -10.43 -73.63 -15.08
N CYS A 188 -10.33 -73.77 -13.75
CA CYS A 188 -10.43 -75.08 -13.10
C CYS A 188 -11.79 -75.73 -13.29
N LYS A 189 -12.89 -74.96 -13.27
CA LYS A 189 -14.23 -75.49 -13.59
C LYS A 189 -14.29 -75.98 -15.03
N ALA A 190 -13.85 -75.17 -15.99
CA ALA A 190 -13.82 -75.54 -17.40
C ALA A 190 -12.97 -76.79 -17.66
N LEU A 191 -11.79 -76.90 -17.04
CA LEU A 191 -10.94 -78.10 -17.14
C LEU A 191 -11.62 -79.33 -16.53
N LYS A 192 -12.29 -79.19 -15.37
CA LYS A 192 -13.08 -80.29 -14.78
C LYS A 192 -14.19 -80.75 -15.71
N GLU A 193 -14.88 -79.82 -16.38
CA GLU A 193 -15.90 -80.16 -17.39
C GLU A 193 -15.30 -80.86 -18.61
N ILE A 194 -14.13 -80.43 -19.09
CA ILE A 194 -13.42 -81.09 -20.20
C ILE A 194 -13.00 -82.50 -19.80
N ILE A 195 -12.42 -82.69 -18.61
CA ILE A 195 -12.04 -84.00 -18.10
C ILE A 195 -13.27 -84.90 -17.95
N ALA A 196 -14.37 -84.38 -17.41
CA ALA A 196 -15.61 -85.14 -17.27
C ALA A 196 -16.17 -85.59 -18.64
N LYS A 197 -16.10 -84.73 -19.66
CA LYS A 197 -16.47 -85.08 -21.05
C LYS A 197 -15.52 -86.13 -21.64
N LYS A 198 -14.20 -85.96 -21.47
CA LYS A 198 -13.20 -86.89 -22.01
C LYS A 198 -13.27 -88.28 -21.37
N ASN A 199 -13.45 -88.35 -20.06
CA ASN A 199 -13.65 -89.62 -19.37
C ASN A 199 -14.95 -90.32 -19.79
N ALA A 200 -15.95 -89.58 -20.27
CA ALA A 200 -17.16 -90.15 -20.87
C ALA A 200 -16.96 -90.59 -22.33
N GLU A 201 -15.94 -90.09 -23.02
CA GLU A 201 -15.54 -90.49 -24.38
C GLU A 201 -14.51 -91.64 -24.38
N GLU A 202 -13.77 -91.86 -23.29
CA GLU A 202 -12.75 -92.92 -23.14
C GLU A 202 -13.30 -94.36 -23.02
N ASP A 203 -14.63 -94.54 -22.99
CA ASP A 203 -15.27 -95.87 -23.11
C ASP A 203 -15.35 -96.36 -24.58
N ASP A 204 -14.95 -95.54 -25.56
CA ASP A 204 -14.82 -95.96 -26.96
C ASP A 204 -13.38 -96.43 -27.28
N PRO A 205 -13.20 -97.56 -27.99
CA PRO A 205 -11.89 -98.13 -28.25
C PRO A 205 -11.03 -97.21 -29.13
N ILE A 206 -9.85 -96.82 -28.63
CA ILE A 206 -8.88 -95.96 -29.33
C ILE A 206 -8.38 -96.67 -30.59
N ASP A 207 -8.71 -96.09 -31.75
CA ASP A 207 -8.24 -96.53 -33.07
C ASP A 207 -6.76 -96.14 -33.27
N PRO A 208 -5.84 -97.11 -33.47
CA PRO A 208 -4.42 -96.84 -33.68
C PRO A 208 -4.10 -96.02 -34.94
N GLU A 209 -5.05 -95.86 -35.88
CA GLU A 209 -4.86 -95.08 -37.10
C GLU A 209 -4.99 -93.56 -36.86
N ALA A 210 -5.76 -93.13 -35.85
CA ALA A 210 -5.95 -91.73 -35.47
C ALA A 210 -4.68 -91.09 -34.86
N LEU A 211 -3.91 -91.87 -34.08
CA LEU A 211 -2.68 -91.42 -33.43
C LEU A 211 -1.60 -90.97 -34.44
N LYS A 212 -1.64 -91.53 -35.66
CA LYS A 212 -0.70 -91.21 -36.75
C LYS A 212 -0.98 -89.83 -37.37
N TYR A 213 -2.21 -89.35 -37.28
CA TYR A 213 -2.64 -88.03 -37.77
C TYR A 213 -2.49 -86.94 -36.71
N ASP A 214 -2.60 -87.28 -35.42
CA ASP A 214 -2.56 -86.32 -34.31
C ASP A 214 -1.17 -85.76 -34.04
N ILE A 215 -0.11 -86.57 -34.13
CA ILE A 215 1.28 -86.12 -33.94
C ILE A 215 1.64 -84.91 -34.83
N PRO A 216 1.46 -84.96 -36.17
CA PRO A 216 1.78 -83.82 -37.02
C PRO A 216 0.86 -82.61 -36.82
N THR A 217 -0.35 -82.78 -36.24
CA THR A 217 -1.19 -81.64 -35.86
C THR A 217 -0.73 -80.99 -34.57
N LEU A 218 -0.25 -81.76 -33.59
CA LEU A 218 0.36 -81.26 -32.37
C LEU A 218 1.68 -80.53 -32.65
N GLU A 219 2.52 -81.07 -33.54
CA GLU A 219 3.74 -80.38 -34.01
C GLU A 219 3.41 -79.03 -34.68
N ARG A 220 2.31 -78.96 -35.43
CA ARG A 220 1.82 -77.71 -36.03
C ARG A 220 1.38 -76.70 -34.97
N LYS A 221 0.65 -77.13 -33.95
CA LYS A 221 0.23 -76.28 -32.82
C LYS A 221 1.42 -75.78 -32.01
N ILE A 222 2.44 -76.61 -31.81
CA ILE A 222 3.68 -76.19 -31.14
C ILE A 222 4.34 -75.07 -31.93
N LYS A 223 4.48 -75.22 -33.26
CA LYS A 223 5.03 -74.14 -34.11
C LYS A 223 4.19 -72.86 -34.08
N GLU A 224 2.87 -72.96 -34.10
CA GLU A 224 1.99 -71.78 -33.96
C GLU A 224 2.19 -71.07 -32.61
N ILE A 225 2.35 -71.81 -31.51
CA ILE A 225 2.62 -71.24 -30.19
C ILE A 225 4.01 -70.58 -30.16
N GLU A 226 5.02 -71.20 -30.78
CA GLU A 226 6.37 -70.63 -30.90
C GLU A 226 6.37 -69.33 -31.72
N GLU A 227 5.63 -69.26 -32.82
CA GLU A 227 5.47 -68.03 -33.60
C GLU A 227 4.74 -66.95 -32.80
N LYS A 228 3.64 -67.30 -32.13
CA LYS A 228 2.87 -66.35 -31.32
C LYS A 228 3.69 -65.79 -30.15
N THR A 229 4.44 -66.64 -29.46
CA THR A 229 5.34 -66.18 -28.38
C THR A 229 6.46 -65.30 -28.91
N LYS A 230 6.97 -65.55 -30.12
CA LYS A 230 7.94 -64.68 -30.79
C LYS A 230 7.35 -63.31 -31.14
N GLU A 231 6.10 -63.26 -31.58
CA GLU A 231 5.36 -62.02 -31.83
C GLU A 231 5.16 -61.22 -30.54
N ASP A 232 4.73 -61.86 -29.45
CA ASP A 232 4.54 -61.23 -28.14
C ASP A 232 5.84 -60.64 -27.59
N VAL A 233 6.96 -61.37 -27.72
CA VAL A 233 8.29 -60.88 -27.32
C VAL A 233 8.70 -59.65 -28.14
N ASN A 234 8.40 -59.62 -29.44
CA ASN A 234 8.70 -58.47 -30.28
C ASN A 234 7.81 -57.26 -29.91
N ALA A 235 6.54 -57.46 -29.61
CA ALA A 235 5.63 -56.41 -29.15
C ALA A 235 6.09 -55.82 -27.80
N LEU A 236 6.53 -56.67 -26.87
CA LEU A 236 7.08 -56.22 -25.58
C LEU A 236 8.39 -55.45 -25.76
N LYS A 237 9.26 -55.87 -26.68
CA LYS A 237 10.51 -55.12 -26.99
C LYS A 237 10.21 -53.73 -27.55
N LEU A 238 9.19 -53.58 -28.39
CA LEU A 238 8.76 -52.26 -28.87
C LEU A 238 8.23 -51.40 -27.72
N LYS A 239 7.37 -51.94 -26.86
CA LYS A 239 6.88 -51.21 -25.67
C LYS A 239 8.01 -50.78 -24.74
N ILE A 240 9.03 -51.62 -24.53
CA ILE A 240 10.21 -51.27 -23.74
C ILE A 240 10.95 -50.08 -24.37
N LYS A 241 11.18 -50.10 -25.68
CA LYS A 241 11.81 -48.99 -26.39
C LYS A 241 10.99 -47.70 -26.28
N ASP A 242 9.67 -47.77 -26.43
CA ASP A 242 8.80 -46.61 -26.31
C ASP A 242 8.86 -46.02 -24.88
N LEU A 243 8.82 -46.88 -23.86
CA LEU A 243 8.97 -46.44 -22.46
C LEU A 243 10.37 -45.83 -22.19
N GLU A 244 11.43 -46.39 -22.77
CA GLU A 244 12.78 -45.82 -22.69
C GLU A 244 12.85 -44.42 -23.33
N THR A 245 12.22 -44.22 -24.49
CA THR A 245 12.13 -42.89 -25.11
C THR A 245 11.37 -41.91 -24.23
N HIS A 246 10.23 -42.31 -23.67
CA HIS A 246 9.45 -41.47 -22.77
C HIS A 246 10.23 -41.09 -21.49
N ILE A 247 11.01 -42.04 -20.94
CA ILE A 247 11.89 -41.78 -19.79
C ILE A 247 12.96 -40.75 -20.16
N ASN A 248 13.57 -40.86 -21.34
CA ASN A 248 14.60 -39.94 -21.80
C ASN A 248 14.04 -38.53 -22.04
N ASP A 249 12.86 -38.41 -22.66
CA ASP A 249 12.18 -37.13 -22.87
C ASP A 249 11.79 -36.48 -21.53
N SER A 250 11.33 -37.28 -20.57
CA SER A 250 11.02 -36.82 -19.21
C SER A 250 12.28 -36.32 -18.49
N LYS A 251 13.40 -37.03 -18.62
CA LYS A 251 14.70 -36.60 -18.07
C LYS A 251 15.17 -35.30 -18.70
N HIS A 252 15.06 -35.15 -20.03
CA HIS A 252 15.38 -33.90 -20.72
C HIS A 252 14.49 -32.76 -20.22
N THR A 253 13.18 -32.99 -20.10
CA THR A 253 12.22 -31.98 -19.63
C THR A 253 12.54 -31.54 -18.20
N LEU A 254 12.87 -32.49 -17.30
CA LEU A 254 13.32 -32.19 -15.95
C LEU A 254 14.59 -31.34 -15.93
N SER A 255 15.58 -31.67 -16.78
CA SER A 255 16.80 -30.89 -16.91
C SER A 255 16.51 -29.45 -17.36
N LEU A 256 15.64 -29.26 -18.35
CA LEU A 256 15.22 -27.94 -18.82
C LEU A 256 14.51 -27.14 -17.72
N LEU A 257 13.61 -27.77 -16.97
CA LEU A 257 12.91 -27.14 -15.85
C LEU A 257 13.88 -26.75 -14.73
N GLN A 258 14.89 -27.57 -14.43
CA GLN A 258 15.93 -27.22 -13.46
C GLN A 258 16.74 -25.98 -13.89
N VAL A 259 17.06 -25.85 -15.18
CA VAL A 259 17.73 -24.66 -15.71
C VAL A 259 16.84 -23.42 -15.56
N LYS A 260 15.56 -23.50 -15.98
CA LYS A 260 14.59 -22.39 -15.83
C LYS A 260 14.40 -21.99 -14.36
N LEU A 261 14.39 -22.95 -13.45
CA LEU A 261 14.30 -22.67 -12.01
C LEU A 261 15.51 -21.86 -11.53
N LYS A 262 16.74 -22.25 -11.93
CA LYS A 262 17.96 -21.50 -11.60
C LYS A 262 17.94 -20.08 -12.17
N GLU A 263 17.43 -19.88 -13.39
CA GLU A 263 17.26 -18.55 -13.98
C GLU A 263 16.27 -17.69 -13.18
N LYS A 264 15.14 -18.28 -12.76
CA LYS A 264 14.14 -17.57 -11.94
C LYS A 264 14.64 -17.25 -10.53
N ASP A 265 15.44 -18.12 -9.93
CA ASP A 265 16.10 -17.85 -8.65
C ASP A 265 17.10 -16.68 -8.78
N GLN A 266 17.85 -16.62 -9.88
CA GLN A 266 18.74 -15.49 -10.19
C GLN A 266 17.97 -14.19 -10.40
N GLU A 267 16.88 -14.21 -11.18
CA GLU A 267 15.99 -13.05 -11.40
C GLU A 267 15.43 -12.53 -10.07
N THR A 268 14.93 -13.42 -9.22
CA THR A 268 14.41 -13.08 -7.89
C THR A 268 15.48 -12.43 -7.01
N ARG A 269 16.71 -12.95 -7.04
CA ARG A 269 17.84 -12.36 -6.32
C ARG A 269 18.15 -10.94 -6.79
N ILE A 270 18.13 -10.68 -8.10
CA ILE A 270 18.34 -9.35 -8.68
C ILE A 270 17.19 -8.41 -8.25
N CYS A 271 15.93 -8.85 -8.33
CA CYS A 271 14.78 -8.07 -7.88
C CYS A 271 14.89 -7.67 -6.40
N MET A 272 15.30 -8.61 -5.54
CA MET A 272 15.53 -8.31 -4.11
C MET A 272 16.60 -7.24 -3.90
N LEU A 273 17.71 -7.31 -4.63
CA LEU A 273 18.76 -6.28 -4.58
C LEU A 273 18.20 -4.92 -5.03
N LYS A 274 17.40 -4.89 -6.09
CA LYS A 274 16.77 -3.67 -6.59
C LYS A 274 15.80 -3.06 -5.57
N ILE A 275 14.99 -3.88 -4.89
CA ILE A 275 14.10 -3.42 -3.83
C ILE A 275 14.90 -2.83 -2.67
N ARG A 276 16.02 -3.44 -2.27
CA ARG A 276 16.88 -2.90 -1.20
C ARG A 276 17.47 -1.54 -1.58
N GLU A 277 17.94 -1.38 -2.81
CA GLU A 277 18.43 -0.09 -3.31
C GLU A 277 17.34 0.97 -3.32
N LEU A 278 16.14 0.65 -3.82
CA LEU A 278 15.01 1.57 -3.82
C LEU A 278 14.59 1.94 -2.40
N ARG A 279 14.57 0.98 -1.46
CA ARG A 279 14.30 1.25 -0.04
C ARG A 279 15.35 2.19 0.55
N ARG A 280 16.63 2.02 0.22
CA ARG A 280 17.70 2.95 0.64
C ARG A 280 17.49 4.34 0.06
N ALA A 281 17.16 4.45 -1.23
CA ALA A 281 16.88 5.74 -1.88
C ALA A 281 15.64 6.43 -1.29
N VAL A 282 14.57 5.69 -1.01
CA VAL A 282 13.37 6.21 -0.32
C VAL A 282 13.69 6.63 1.11
N SER A 283 14.49 5.86 1.84
CA SER A 283 14.93 6.25 3.19
C SER A 283 15.76 7.54 3.16
N HIS A 284 16.69 7.65 2.21
CA HIS A 284 17.57 8.81 2.03
C HIS A 284 16.79 10.08 1.62
N THR A 285 15.80 9.94 0.75
CA THR A 285 14.90 11.07 0.37
C THR A 285 13.99 11.46 1.52
N LYS A 286 13.45 10.49 2.29
CA LYS A 286 12.69 10.78 3.51
C LYS A 286 13.54 11.50 4.57
N SER A 287 14.79 11.10 4.76
CA SER A 287 15.70 11.77 5.70
C SER A 287 16.09 13.18 5.24
N LEU A 288 16.31 13.39 3.93
CA LEU A 288 16.55 14.73 3.36
C LEU A 288 15.33 15.65 3.54
N ASN A 289 14.12 15.15 3.29
CA ASN A 289 12.89 15.92 3.49
C ASN A 289 12.64 16.23 4.97
N LYS A 290 13.00 15.33 5.88
CA LYS A 290 12.85 15.52 7.34
C LYS A 290 13.87 16.51 7.94
N LEU A 291 15.02 16.67 7.29
CA LEU A 291 16.04 17.66 7.67
C LEU A 291 15.81 19.04 7.04
N GLY A 292 14.70 19.26 6.32
CA GLY A 292 14.42 20.55 5.68
C GLY A 292 15.39 20.94 4.57
N LEU A 293 16.23 20.01 4.11
CA LEU A 293 17.24 20.23 3.07
C LEU A 293 16.66 20.08 1.65
N GLN A 294 15.36 20.36 1.46
CA GLN A 294 14.82 20.62 0.13
C GLN A 294 15.20 22.05 -0.28
N ASN A 295 16.44 22.21 -0.73
CA ASN A 295 16.80 23.40 -1.48
C ASN A 295 15.97 23.43 -2.77
N ARG A 296 15.19 24.51 -2.88
CA ARG A 296 14.58 24.99 -4.11
C ARG A 296 15.67 25.20 -5.16
N GLY A 297 15.44 24.62 -6.33
CA GLY A 297 16.02 25.02 -7.62
C GLY A 297 17.53 24.86 -7.77
N PHE A 298 17.96 23.92 -8.61
CA PHE A 298 19.05 24.14 -9.55
C PHE A 298 18.92 23.12 -10.69
N ASP A 299 18.45 23.65 -11.82
CA ASP A 299 18.90 23.42 -13.19
C ASP A 299 19.47 22.05 -13.59
N GLU A 300 18.89 21.54 -14.67
CA GLU A 300 19.58 21.02 -15.85
C GLU A 300 21.11 21.20 -15.81
N VAL A 301 21.82 20.23 -15.22
CA VAL A 301 23.25 20.06 -15.43
C VAL A 301 23.50 18.57 -15.65
N ASP A 302 23.87 18.26 -16.89
CA ASP A 302 24.49 17.02 -17.32
C ASP A 302 25.47 16.49 -16.27
N LEU A 303 25.16 15.32 -15.71
CA LEU A 303 26.16 14.49 -15.06
C LEU A 303 26.42 13.25 -15.92
N PRO A 304 27.69 13.00 -16.30
CA PRO A 304 28.04 11.93 -17.21
C PRO A 304 27.98 10.61 -16.45
N PHE A 305 26.90 9.87 -16.65
CA PHE A 305 26.90 8.45 -16.32
C PHE A 305 27.87 7.77 -17.29
N LYS A 306 29.13 7.60 -16.87
CA LYS A 306 30.10 6.73 -17.53
C LYS A 306 29.55 5.30 -17.49
N SER A 307 28.73 4.97 -18.48
CA SER A 307 28.42 3.59 -18.83
C SER A 307 29.71 2.96 -19.34
N ASN A 308 30.26 2.00 -18.60
CA ASN A 308 31.13 1.00 -19.19
C ASN A 308 30.28 0.17 -20.17
N ARG A 309 30.25 0.62 -21.43
CA ARG A 309 29.87 -0.20 -22.58
C ARG A 309 30.89 -1.33 -22.68
N LEU A 310 30.51 -2.52 -22.22
CA LEU A 310 30.98 -3.75 -22.85
C LEU A 310 30.30 -3.84 -24.21
N LYS A 311 31.11 -3.64 -25.25
CA LYS A 311 30.80 -3.84 -26.68
C LYS A 311 30.73 -5.33 -27.00
N GLY A 312 29.78 -5.69 -27.87
CA GLY A 312 29.66 -6.97 -28.58
C GLY A 312 28.85 -7.98 -27.78
N ILE A 313 27.66 -8.41 -28.19
CA ILE A 313 27.30 -9.06 -29.47
C ILE A 313 25.84 -8.62 -29.79
N SER A 314 25.60 -7.87 -30.88
CA SER A 314 24.83 -8.32 -32.07
C SER A 314 23.75 -9.36 -31.71
N GLU A 315 22.44 -9.11 -31.79
CA GLU A 315 21.69 -8.93 -33.03
C GLU A 315 20.31 -8.34 -32.72
N LYS A 316 19.79 -7.59 -33.70
CA LYS A 316 18.42 -7.09 -33.74
C LYS A 316 17.47 -8.19 -34.23
N SER A 317 16.33 -8.40 -33.57
CA SER A 317 15.01 -8.54 -34.22
C SER A 317 13.96 -8.71 -33.10
N SER A 318 13.05 -7.75 -32.93
CA SER A 318 11.71 -7.76 -33.51
C SER A 318 10.94 -9.06 -33.23
N PHE A 319 10.29 -9.13 -32.06
CA PHE A 319 9.19 -10.08 -31.80
C PHE A 319 7.87 -9.31 -31.72
N ARG A 320 7.51 -8.68 -32.85
CA ARG A 320 6.13 -8.65 -33.34
C ARG A 320 6.16 -9.45 -34.62
N ASP A 321 5.27 -10.44 -34.70
CA ASP A 321 4.97 -11.32 -35.82
C ASP A 321 5.29 -12.79 -35.52
N LEU A 322 4.26 -13.50 -35.07
CA LEU A 322 3.93 -14.87 -35.45
C LEU A 322 2.51 -15.17 -34.95
N ARG A 323 1.57 -14.46 -35.56
CA ARG A 323 0.17 -14.85 -35.68
C ARG A 323 0.06 -15.52 -37.06
N LEU A 324 -0.59 -16.68 -37.10
CA LEU A 324 -0.87 -17.52 -38.29
C LEU A 324 0.32 -18.30 -38.87
N SER A 325 0.33 -19.62 -38.63
CA SER A 325 0.10 -20.65 -39.67
C SER A 325 0.40 -22.05 -39.09
N GLN A 326 -0.62 -22.86 -38.83
CA GLN A 326 -0.67 -24.24 -39.34
C GLN A 326 -2.04 -24.87 -39.04
N GLU A 327 -2.90 -24.80 -40.05
CA GLU A 327 -3.87 -25.86 -40.30
C GLU A 327 -3.10 -27.11 -40.74
N MET A 328 -3.28 -28.21 -40.03
CA MET A 328 -3.32 -29.55 -40.62
C MET A 328 -4.39 -30.32 -39.84
N GLN A 329 -5.46 -30.65 -40.56
CA GLN A 329 -6.54 -31.56 -40.18
C GLN A 329 -5.95 -32.94 -39.85
N SER A 330 -6.37 -33.63 -38.79
CA SER A 330 -7.45 -34.63 -38.79
C SER A 330 -7.31 -35.52 -37.52
N PRO A 331 -8.25 -36.44 -37.22
CA PRO A 331 -9.69 -36.30 -37.11
C PRO A 331 -10.19 -36.56 -35.66
N VAL A 332 -11.43 -36.15 -35.44
CA VAL A 332 -12.25 -36.36 -34.23
C VAL A 332 -12.42 -37.86 -33.93
N GLN A 333 -12.14 -38.27 -32.68
CA GLN A 333 -12.87 -39.36 -32.02
C GLN A 333 -13.35 -38.85 -30.67
N ASN A 334 -14.67 -38.91 -30.49
CA ASN A 334 -15.40 -38.52 -29.29
C ASN A 334 -15.18 -39.56 -28.19
N GLU A 335 -14.70 -39.14 -27.02
CA GLU A 335 -14.93 -39.83 -25.76
C GLU A 335 -15.26 -38.83 -24.63
N PRO A 336 -16.03 -39.23 -23.60
CA PRO A 336 -16.79 -38.33 -22.76
C PRO A 336 -15.92 -37.62 -21.73
N ILE A 337 -16.27 -36.35 -21.47
CA ILE A 337 -15.70 -35.51 -20.43
C ILE A 337 -16.10 -36.07 -19.06
N GLU A 338 -15.14 -36.55 -18.29
CA GLU A 338 -15.28 -36.82 -16.86
C GLU A 338 -14.69 -35.62 -16.08
N GLU A 339 -15.57 -34.84 -15.44
CA GLU A 339 -15.22 -33.67 -14.64
C GLU A 339 -14.36 -34.05 -13.43
N TYR A 340 -13.12 -33.57 -13.38
CA TYR A 340 -12.34 -33.50 -12.14
C TYR A 340 -12.39 -32.08 -11.54
N PRO A 341 -12.63 -31.94 -10.23
CA PRO A 341 -12.65 -30.64 -9.58
C PRO A 341 -11.22 -30.11 -9.30
N PRO A 342 -11.02 -28.78 -9.29
CA PRO A 342 -9.70 -28.17 -9.16
C PRO A 342 -9.19 -28.20 -7.71
N ARG A 343 -7.96 -28.67 -7.50
CA ARG A 343 -7.24 -28.50 -6.22
C ARG A 343 -6.21 -27.38 -6.31
N TYR A 344 -6.47 -26.38 -5.48
CA TYR A 344 -5.63 -25.29 -4.97
C TYR A 344 -4.11 -25.49 -5.10
N ALA A 345 -3.51 -24.67 -5.95
CA ALA A 345 -2.09 -24.33 -5.90
C ALA A 345 -1.95 -22.98 -5.20
N ASN A 346 -1.64 -22.99 -3.90
CA ASN A 346 -1.08 -21.89 -3.11
C ASN A 346 -0.62 -22.54 -1.80
N ASP A 347 0.70 -22.67 -1.60
CA ASP A 347 1.39 -22.93 -0.30
C ASP A 347 2.86 -23.41 -0.45
N VAL A 348 3.49 -23.26 -1.63
CA VAL A 348 4.87 -23.74 -1.85
C VAL A 348 5.93 -22.66 -1.55
N ASN A 349 5.55 -21.40 -1.31
CA ASN A 349 6.52 -20.31 -1.16
C ASN A 349 7.01 -20.02 0.28
N GLU A 350 6.34 -20.48 1.34
CA GLU A 350 6.79 -20.23 2.72
C GLU A 350 7.82 -21.27 3.23
N LYS A 351 7.88 -22.47 2.63
CA LYS A 351 8.78 -23.54 3.09
C LYS A 351 10.24 -23.40 2.65
N LYS A 352 10.57 -22.53 1.69
CA LYS A 352 11.96 -22.37 1.21
C LYS A 352 12.79 -21.40 2.06
N GLU A 353 12.16 -20.46 2.78
CA GLU A 353 12.89 -19.52 3.65
C GLU A 353 13.27 -20.14 5.01
N GLU A 354 12.50 -21.11 5.53
CA GLU A 354 12.80 -21.79 6.81
C GLU A 354 13.94 -22.83 6.73
N ILE A 355 14.19 -23.42 5.56
CA ILE A 355 15.23 -24.46 5.42
C ILE A 355 16.62 -23.81 5.32
N SER A 356 16.73 -22.63 4.72
CA SER A 356 18.01 -21.94 4.53
C SER A 356 18.60 -21.37 5.83
N THR A 357 17.77 -21.05 6.83
CA THR A 357 18.24 -20.53 8.13
C THR A 357 18.60 -21.66 9.09
N LYS A 358 17.99 -22.84 8.97
CA LYS A 358 18.29 -24.02 9.79
C LYS A 358 19.62 -24.70 9.45
N GLU A 359 19.98 -24.77 8.17
CA GLU A 359 21.26 -25.36 7.74
C GLU A 359 22.49 -24.51 8.14
N GLN A 360 22.31 -23.20 8.36
CA GLN A 360 23.39 -22.34 8.84
C GLN A 360 23.59 -22.43 10.37
N SER A 361 22.51 -22.60 11.14
CA SER A 361 22.61 -22.77 12.61
C SER A 361 23.10 -24.16 13.02
N GLU A 362 22.83 -25.21 12.25
CA GLU A 362 23.31 -26.56 12.57
C GLU A 362 24.83 -26.69 12.32
N LYS A 363 25.40 -26.03 11.30
CA LYS A 363 26.85 -26.08 11.06
C LYS A 363 27.70 -25.37 12.12
N GLU A 364 27.20 -24.32 12.76
CA GLU A 364 27.92 -23.64 13.85
C GLU A 364 27.91 -24.43 15.16
N ASN A 365 26.96 -25.37 15.35
CA ASN A 365 26.83 -26.14 16.58
C ASN A 365 27.74 -27.37 16.63
N TRP A 366 28.02 -28.01 15.48
CA TRP A 366 28.94 -29.14 15.39
C TRP A 366 30.41 -28.75 15.58
N GLU A 367 30.81 -27.52 15.25
CA GLU A 367 32.20 -27.06 15.46
C GLU A 367 32.51 -26.66 16.92
N GLN A 368 31.50 -26.57 17.80
CA GLN A 368 31.70 -26.27 19.23
C GLN A 368 31.71 -27.51 20.13
N GLU A 369 31.08 -28.63 19.75
CA GLU A 369 31.05 -29.85 20.58
C GLU A 369 32.35 -30.67 20.54
N ASP A 370 33.21 -30.49 19.53
CA ASP A 370 34.49 -31.23 19.40
C ASP A 370 35.63 -30.69 20.28
N ARG A 371 35.37 -29.67 21.12
CA ARG A 371 36.41 -29.07 22.00
C ARG A 371 36.22 -29.26 23.50
N SER A 372 35.20 -30.01 23.95
CA SER A 372 35.08 -30.31 25.37
C SER A 372 34.30 -31.59 25.65
N SER A 373 34.99 -32.69 25.90
CA SER A 373 34.77 -33.52 27.11
C SER A 373 35.63 -34.78 27.09
N ASP A 374 36.61 -34.83 28.00
CA ASP A 374 37.15 -36.07 28.54
C ASP A 374 36.03 -36.91 29.18
N LYS A 375 35.97 -38.22 28.90
CA LYS A 375 36.15 -39.29 29.93
C LYS A 375 35.92 -40.72 29.41
N PRO A 376 36.65 -41.72 29.97
CA PRO A 376 36.60 -43.12 29.58
C PRO A 376 35.71 -43.96 30.52
N HIS A 377 34.71 -44.69 30.01
CA HIS A 377 34.01 -45.71 30.85
C HIS A 377 33.25 -46.81 30.10
N ILE A 378 33.63 -47.14 28.86
CA ILE A 378 32.88 -48.13 28.05
C ILE A 378 33.50 -49.55 28.08
N ASN A 379 34.75 -49.71 28.52
CA ASN A 379 35.43 -51.02 28.49
C ASN A 379 35.13 -51.95 29.67
N GLN A 380 34.26 -51.60 30.62
CA GLN A 380 33.91 -52.46 31.76
C GLN A 380 32.60 -53.26 31.58
N MET A 381 31.79 -52.95 30.57
CA MET A 381 30.53 -53.68 30.31
C MET A 381 30.68 -54.86 29.35
N ILE A 382 31.75 -54.90 28.56
CA ILE A 382 31.93 -55.93 27.51
C ILE A 382 32.43 -57.25 28.11
N ASP A 383 33.23 -57.22 29.19
CA ASP A 383 33.77 -58.45 29.83
C ASP A 383 32.75 -59.17 30.74
N MET A 384 31.61 -58.56 31.08
CA MET A 384 30.56 -59.25 31.87
C MET A 384 29.59 -60.06 31.03
N MET A 385 29.54 -59.87 29.71
CA MET A 385 28.57 -60.56 28.84
C MET A 385 29.12 -61.82 28.15
N SER A 386 30.41 -62.14 28.33
CA SER A 386 31.07 -63.29 27.68
C SER A 386 31.17 -64.56 28.55
N SER A 387 30.40 -64.69 29.63
CA SER A 387 30.51 -65.85 30.55
C SER A 387 29.18 -66.51 30.92
N ILE A 388 28.24 -66.60 30.00
CA ILE A 388 27.07 -67.48 30.18
C ILE A 388 27.10 -68.57 29.11
N ASP A 389 27.41 -69.76 29.60
CA ASP A 389 27.59 -70.99 28.87
C ASP A 389 26.39 -71.92 29.14
N VAL A 390 25.99 -72.67 28.10
CA VAL A 390 25.18 -73.91 28.09
C VAL A 390 23.68 -73.85 28.46
N LYS A 391 22.79 -74.16 27.49
CA LYS A 391 22.12 -75.47 27.35
C LYS A 391 21.07 -75.50 26.24
N GLU A 392 21.30 -76.39 25.28
CA GLU A 392 20.33 -76.94 24.34
C GLU A 392 19.16 -77.61 25.07
N SER A 393 17.94 -77.40 24.59
CA SER A 393 16.83 -78.35 24.74
C SER A 393 15.84 -78.18 23.59
N SER A 394 15.67 -79.28 22.86
CA SER A 394 14.67 -79.61 21.86
C SER A 394 13.24 -79.55 22.38
N VAL A 395 12.28 -79.02 21.60
CA VAL A 395 10.85 -79.42 21.64
C VAL A 395 10.21 -79.24 20.25
N ASP A 396 9.98 -80.38 19.60
CA ASP A 396 8.79 -80.89 18.90
C ASP A 396 7.89 -80.02 17.99
N GLU A 397 7.66 -80.62 16.82
CA GLU A 397 6.58 -80.40 15.87
C GLU A 397 5.21 -80.68 16.49
N GLU A 398 4.25 -79.77 16.36
CA GLU A 398 2.83 -80.14 16.33
C GLU A 398 2.02 -79.14 15.50
N SER A 399 1.45 -79.64 14.41
CA SER A 399 0.46 -78.98 13.56
C SER A 399 -0.91 -79.01 14.22
N MET A 400 -1.67 -77.90 14.22
CA MET A 400 -3.13 -78.00 14.21
C MET A 400 -3.82 -76.82 13.50
N ASP A 401 -4.64 -77.25 12.53
CA ASP A 401 -5.80 -76.62 11.89
C ASP A 401 -6.53 -75.53 12.69
N TYR A 402 -6.71 -74.36 12.07
CA TYR A 402 -7.82 -73.44 12.36
C TYR A 402 -8.48 -73.00 11.05
N ARG A 403 -9.36 -73.86 10.51
CA ARG A 403 -10.36 -73.50 9.51
C ARG A 403 -11.70 -74.12 9.89
N GLN A 404 -12.50 -73.37 10.65
CA GLN A 404 -13.97 -73.40 10.65
C GLN A 404 -14.46 -72.58 11.85
N GLU A 405 -14.85 -71.31 11.64
CA GLU A 405 -15.81 -70.58 12.48
C GLU A 405 -15.99 -69.11 12.04
N VAL A 406 -16.45 -68.84 10.81
CA VAL A 406 -17.04 -67.51 10.51
C VAL A 406 -18.15 -67.64 9.45
N ASP A 407 -19.24 -68.35 9.75
CA ASP A 407 -20.45 -68.32 8.90
C ASP A 407 -21.77 -68.12 9.67
N HIS A 408 -21.70 -67.62 10.91
CA HIS A 408 -22.89 -67.31 11.72
C HIS A 408 -22.87 -65.92 12.35
N LYS A 409 -22.59 -64.84 11.58
CA LYS A 409 -22.89 -63.45 11.99
C LYS A 409 -23.23 -62.50 10.82
N ILE A 410 -24.01 -62.94 9.84
CA ILE A 410 -24.66 -62.02 8.87
C ILE A 410 -26.16 -62.33 8.81
N SER A 411 -26.87 -62.05 9.90
CA SER A 411 -28.34 -61.98 9.93
C SER A 411 -28.83 -61.19 11.13
N ALA A 412 -28.31 -59.97 11.31
CA ALA A 412 -28.90 -58.99 12.21
C ALA A 412 -28.31 -57.62 11.90
N PHE A 413 -28.76 -56.94 10.85
CA PHE A 413 -28.83 -55.47 10.77
C PHE A 413 -29.56 -55.10 9.47
N SER A 414 -30.86 -55.36 9.47
CA SER A 414 -31.81 -54.71 8.56
C SER A 414 -32.75 -53.86 9.41
N LYS A 415 -32.55 -52.54 9.36
CA LYS A 415 -33.58 -51.49 9.41
C LYS A 415 -32.91 -50.10 9.34
N PRO A 416 -33.31 -49.23 8.39
CA PRO A 416 -32.93 -47.84 8.37
C PRO A 416 -33.93 -47.01 9.19
N ASN A 417 -33.44 -46.08 10.01
CA ASN A 417 -34.26 -45.00 10.55
C ASN A 417 -33.69 -43.67 10.05
N PHE A 418 -34.36 -43.12 9.04
CA PHE A 418 -34.39 -41.70 8.77
C PHE A 418 -35.18 -41.01 9.87
N ALA A 419 -34.60 -40.01 10.52
CA ALA A 419 -35.36 -38.96 11.20
C ALA A 419 -34.59 -37.64 11.09
N ILE A 420 -35.19 -36.75 10.32
CA ILE A 420 -34.90 -35.33 10.19
C ILE A 420 -35.31 -34.63 11.48
N ARG A 421 -34.42 -33.80 12.03
CA ARG A 421 -34.73 -32.45 12.54
C ARG A 421 -33.49 -31.61 12.64
#